data_AF-A0A813SGH3-F1
#
_entry.id   AF-A0A813SGH3-F1
#
_cell.length_a   1.000
_cell.length_b   1.000
_cell.length_c   1.000
_cell.angle_alpha   90.00
_cell.angle_beta   90.00
_cell.angle_gamma   90.00
#
_symmetry.space_group_name_H-M   'P 1'
#
loop_
_entity.id
_entity.type
_entity.pdbx_description
1 polymer ?
#
loop_
_entity_poly.entity_id
_entity_poly.type
_entity_poly.pdbx_seq_one_letter_code
_entity_poly.pdbx_strand_id
1 'polypeptide(L)'
;MMGSNVWMIDKMEYYLTNDLEATREEINYLKRLYTLKTNTRSDPRKRASAFLPSTIIDDFLYHGDFDHARNMNLLNELAIKHIISVCNIQLDKEIIDNFNVLWINIDDTLSVIIRIHFDQTNQFLLSCKVKGEKVLVHCQMGISRSSSIVLAYLIK
;
A
#
# COMPACT_ATOMS: atom_id res chain seq x y z
N MET A 1 28.68 8.34 19.14
CA MET A 1 29.27 7.47 18.11
C MET A 1 28.83 8.00 16.76
N MET A 2 29.73 8.59 15.96
CA MET A 2 29.41 9.12 14.64
C MET A 2 28.92 7.97 13.74
N GLY A 3 27.69 8.12 13.23
CA GLY A 3 26.91 7.02 12.65
C GLY A 3 27.47 6.47 11.33
N SER A 4 27.15 5.20 11.08
CA SER A 4 27.57 4.32 9.98
C SER A 4 27.49 4.90 8.56
N ASN A 5 26.79 6.03 8.36
CA ASN A 5 26.62 6.69 7.07
C ASN A 5 27.80 7.58 6.66
N VAL A 6 28.56 8.12 7.62
CA VAL A 6 29.68 9.03 7.33
C VAL A 6 30.80 8.28 6.63
N TRP A 7 31.17 7.11 7.16
CA TRP A 7 32.23 6.26 6.60
C TRP A 7 31.97 5.81 5.15
N MET A 8 30.70 5.55 4.80
CA MET A 8 30.33 5.11 3.46
C MET A 8 30.34 6.26 2.44
N ILE A 9 30.00 7.48 2.87
CA ILE A 9 30.08 8.69 2.04
C ILE A 9 31.55 9.03 1.75
N ASP A 10 32.41 8.98 2.77
CA ASP A 10 33.84 9.28 2.63
C ASP A 10 34.52 8.30 1.67
N LYS A 11 34.18 7.00 1.75
CA LYS A 11 34.71 5.98 0.83
C LYS A 11 34.21 6.16 -0.61
N MET A 12 32.94 6.54 -0.78
CA MET A 12 32.36 6.80 -2.10
C MET A 12 33.00 8.02 -2.75
N GLU A 13 33.20 9.11 -2.01
CA GLU A 13 33.85 10.31 -2.51
C GLU A 13 35.32 10.04 -2.92
N TYR A 14 36.04 9.27 -2.11
CA TYR A 14 37.40 8.85 -2.44
C TYR A 14 37.47 8.07 -3.76
N TYR A 15 36.61 7.06 -3.93
CA TYR A 15 36.58 6.23 -5.14
C TYR A 15 36.20 7.05 -6.38
N LEU A 16 35.15 7.87 -6.27
CA LEU A 16 34.67 8.70 -7.38
C LEU A 16 35.71 9.71 -7.85
N THR A 17 36.47 10.30 -6.91
CA THR A 17 37.48 11.31 -7.24
C THR A 17 38.74 10.68 -7.84
N ASN A 18 39.25 9.60 -7.22
CA ASN A 18 40.58 9.09 -7.54
C ASN A 18 40.58 7.99 -8.61
N ASP A 19 39.51 7.20 -8.73
CA ASP A 19 39.45 6.07 -9.67
C ASP A 19 38.57 6.37 -10.90
N LEU A 20 37.62 7.31 -10.77
CA LEU A 20 36.64 7.63 -11.82
C LEU A 20 36.69 9.09 -12.27
N GLU A 21 37.62 9.90 -11.75
CA GLU A 21 37.83 11.32 -12.09
C GLU A 21 36.54 12.17 -12.05
N ALA A 22 35.58 11.83 -11.19
CA ALA A 22 34.31 12.52 -11.12
C ALA A 22 34.47 13.99 -10.68
N THR A 23 33.71 14.87 -11.33
CA THR A 23 33.72 16.30 -10.99
C THR A 23 33.09 16.56 -9.63
N ARG A 24 33.44 17.69 -9.01
CA ARG A 24 32.82 18.14 -7.75
C ARG A 24 31.30 18.26 -7.85
N GLU A 25 30.78 18.65 -9.01
CA GLU A 25 29.35 18.80 -9.26
C GLU A 25 28.63 17.46 -9.28
N GLU A 26 29.21 16.46 -9.95
CA GLU A 26 28.69 15.08 -9.98
C GLU A 26 28.70 14.44 -8.59
N ILE A 27 29.79 14.63 -7.83
CA ILE A 27 29.89 14.12 -6.46
C ILE A 27 28.84 14.79 -5.56
N ASN A 28 28.66 16.11 -5.66
CA ASN A 28 27.64 16.84 -4.90
C ASN A 28 26.22 16.37 -5.26
N TYR A 29 25.96 16.12 -6.55
CA TYR A 29 24.69 15.59 -7.01
C TYR A 29 24.42 14.18 -6.44
N LEU A 30 25.40 13.28 -6.49
CA LEU A 30 25.30 11.94 -5.95
C LEU A 30 25.12 11.93 -4.42
N LYS A 31 25.82 12.81 -3.70
CA LYS A 31 25.62 13.01 -2.25
C LYS A 31 24.21 13.48 -1.94
N ARG A 32 23.65 14.39 -2.75
CA ARG A 32 22.26 14.84 -2.62
C ARG A 32 21.27 13.70 -2.86
N LEU A 33 21.47 12.91 -3.91
CA LEU A 33 20.65 11.72 -4.19
C LEU A 33 20.73 10.67 -3.08
N TYR A 34 21.93 10.42 -2.56
CA TYR A 34 22.13 9.50 -1.45
C TYR A 34 21.40 9.99 -0.20
N THR A 35 21.53 11.28 0.12
CA THR A 35 20.83 11.91 1.26
C THR A 35 19.32 11.80 1.09
N LEU A 36 18.77 12.03 -0.11
CA LEU A 36 17.34 11.87 -0.36
C LEU A 36 16.86 10.42 -0.19
N LYS A 37 17.67 9.45 -0.65
CA LYS A 37 17.40 8.02 -0.46
C LYS A 37 17.50 7.59 1.01
N THR A 38 18.41 8.17 1.78
CA THR A 38 18.61 7.80 3.20
C THR A 38 17.68 8.56 4.15
N ASN A 39 17.23 9.77 3.80
CA ASN A 39 16.23 10.52 4.57
C ASN A 39 14.79 10.04 4.36
N THR A 40 14.54 9.04 3.52
CA THR A 40 13.21 8.44 3.40
C THR A 40 13.28 6.93 3.25
N ARG A 41 13.08 6.24 4.38
CA ARG A 41 11.97 5.28 4.59
C ARG A 41 12.09 4.74 6.02
N SER A 42 11.24 5.24 6.92
CA SER A 42 10.88 4.47 8.11
C SER A 42 10.42 3.08 7.69
N ASP A 43 10.80 2.05 8.45
CA ASP A 43 10.48 0.63 8.17
C ASP A 43 9.02 0.50 7.69
N PRO A 44 8.76 0.06 6.45
CA PRO A 44 7.41 -0.07 5.91
C PRO A 44 6.52 -0.96 6.80
N ARG A 45 7.12 -1.85 7.59
CA ARG A 45 6.41 -2.79 8.48
C ARG A 45 6.00 -2.18 9.83
N LYS A 46 6.43 -0.96 10.14
CA LYS A 46 6.18 -0.30 11.44
C LYS A 46 5.18 0.86 11.38
N ARG A 47 4.57 1.15 10.23
CA ARG A 47 3.44 2.07 10.19
C ARG A 47 2.19 1.25 10.46
N ALA A 48 1.68 1.28 11.68
CA ALA A 48 0.23 1.39 11.80
C ALA A 48 -0.13 2.62 10.98
N SER A 49 -0.92 2.49 9.92
CA SER A 49 -1.33 3.65 9.13
C SER A 49 -2.09 4.62 10.05
N ALA A 50 -1.40 5.66 10.51
CA ALA A 50 -1.99 6.77 11.24
C ALA A 50 -2.84 7.67 10.33
N PHE A 51 -3.05 7.28 9.07
CA PHE A 51 -3.74 8.03 8.03
C PHE A 51 -5.03 7.33 7.65
N LEU A 52 -5.98 8.09 7.13
CA LEU A 52 -7.20 7.55 6.56
C LEU A 52 -6.90 6.77 5.27
N PRO A 53 -7.72 5.75 4.93
CA PRO A 53 -7.65 5.13 3.62
C PRO A 53 -7.92 6.17 2.53
N SER A 54 -7.42 5.91 1.32
CA SER A 54 -7.64 6.80 0.18
C SER A 54 -9.07 6.68 -0.31
N THR A 55 -9.78 7.81 -0.42
CA THR A 55 -11.07 7.85 -1.12
C THR A 55 -10.82 7.81 -2.62
N ILE A 56 -11.37 6.80 -3.29
CA ILE A 56 -11.28 6.63 -4.75
C ILE A 56 -12.53 7.18 -5.43
N ILE A 57 -13.70 6.91 -4.85
CA ILE A 57 -14.99 7.48 -5.26
C ILE A 57 -15.69 7.96 -4.00
N ASP A 58 -16.04 9.24 -3.96
CA ASP A 58 -16.72 9.86 -2.83
C ASP A 58 -17.96 9.07 -2.42
N ASP A 59 -18.12 8.90 -1.11
CA ASP A 59 -19.22 8.19 -0.46
C ASP A 59 -19.45 6.74 -0.93
N PHE A 60 -18.46 6.10 -1.55
CA PHE A 60 -18.63 4.74 -2.03
C PHE A 60 -17.37 3.86 -1.91
N LEU A 61 -16.24 4.27 -2.50
CA LEU A 61 -15.08 3.38 -2.68
C LEU A 61 -13.84 3.92 -2.01
N TYR A 62 -13.30 3.14 -1.07
CA TYR A 62 -12.08 3.42 -0.34
C TYR A 62 -11.02 2.36 -0.63
N HIS A 63 -9.76 2.76 -0.61
CA HIS A 63 -8.61 1.88 -0.84
C HIS A 63 -7.60 2.01 0.30
N GLY A 64 -7.11 0.87 0.78
CA GLY A 64 -6.25 0.84 1.95
C GLY A 64 -5.38 -0.41 2.09
N ASP A 65 -4.69 -0.50 3.23
CA ASP A 65 -3.87 -1.62 3.66
C ASP A 65 -4.58 -2.45 4.76
N PHE A 66 -3.86 -3.41 5.32
CA PHE A 66 -4.38 -4.30 6.35
C PHE A 66 -4.70 -3.59 7.67
N ASP A 67 -3.98 -2.51 7.99
CA ASP A 67 -4.21 -1.76 9.21
C ASP A 67 -5.53 -1.00 9.17
N HIS A 68 -5.91 -0.46 8.01
CA HIS A 68 -7.24 0.13 7.84
C HIS A 68 -8.34 -0.92 8.04
N ALA A 69 -8.16 -2.13 7.49
CA ALA A 69 -9.19 -3.18 7.49
C ALA A 69 -9.39 -3.87 8.84
N ARG A 70 -8.41 -3.80 9.75
CA ARG A 70 -8.55 -4.29 11.13
C ARG A 70 -8.96 -3.22 12.14
N ASN A 71 -9.10 -1.97 11.71
CA ASN A 71 -9.44 -0.86 12.60
C ASN A 71 -10.96 -0.65 12.63
N MET A 72 -11.64 -1.30 13.58
CA MET A 72 -13.08 -1.22 13.79
C MET A 72 -13.58 0.24 13.91
N ASN A 73 -12.87 1.08 14.68
CA ASN A 73 -13.28 2.48 14.89
C ASN A 73 -13.25 3.26 13.58
N LEU A 74 -12.16 3.13 12.82
CA LEU A 74 -12.02 3.77 11.51
C LEU A 74 -13.12 3.32 10.53
N LEU A 75 -13.39 2.02 10.45
CA LEU A 75 -14.41 1.46 9.57
C LEU A 75 -15.81 2.01 9.93
N ASN A 76 -16.12 2.10 11.22
CA ASN A 76 -17.37 2.66 11.72
C ASN A 76 -17.46 4.17 11.47
N GLU A 77 -16.40 4.94 11.74
CA GLU A 77 -16.33 6.38 11.50
C GLU A 77 -16.54 6.73 10.02
N LEU A 78 -15.98 5.92 9.12
CA LEU A 78 -16.16 6.08 7.67
C LEU A 78 -17.49 5.49 7.15
N ALA A 79 -18.29 4.88 8.04
CA ALA A 79 -19.51 4.16 7.71
C ALA A 79 -19.32 3.08 6.62
N ILE A 80 -18.16 2.41 6.63
CA ILE A 80 -17.90 1.24 5.79
C ILE A 80 -18.85 0.12 6.20
N LYS A 81 -19.47 -0.55 5.23
CA LYS A 81 -20.30 -1.76 5.49
C LYS A 81 -19.70 -3.02 4.88
N HIS A 82 -18.85 -2.85 3.88
CA HIS A 82 -18.31 -3.95 3.09
C HIS A 82 -16.80 -3.85 2.97
N ILE A 83 -16.15 -5.02 2.95
CA ILE A 83 -14.71 -5.12 2.82
C ILE A 83 -14.38 -6.15 1.74
N ILE A 84 -13.53 -5.77 0.78
CA ILE A 84 -12.87 -6.72 -0.11
C ILE A 84 -11.44 -6.90 0.39
N SER A 85 -11.15 -8.07 0.96
CA SER A 85 -9.82 -8.46 1.43
C SER A 85 -9.11 -9.27 0.36
N VAL A 86 -8.01 -8.74 -0.17
CA VAL A 86 -7.24 -9.37 -1.26
C VAL A 86 -5.84 -9.73 -0.75
N CYS A 87 -5.77 -10.63 0.22
CA CYS A 87 -4.51 -11.16 0.74
C CYS A 87 -4.69 -12.52 1.41
N ASN A 88 -3.57 -13.19 1.70
CA ASN A 88 -3.52 -14.49 2.36
C ASN A 88 -3.65 -14.41 3.90
N ILE A 89 -3.88 -13.22 4.44
CA ILE A 89 -4.08 -12.98 5.87
C ILE A 89 -5.58 -12.76 6.09
N GLN A 90 -6.19 -13.63 6.90
CA GLN A 90 -7.58 -13.50 7.27
C GLN A 90 -7.76 -12.34 8.28
N LEU A 91 -8.86 -11.61 8.16
CA LEU A 91 -9.24 -10.59 9.14
C LEU A 91 -9.69 -11.23 10.45
N ASP A 92 -9.61 -10.47 11.53
CA ASP A 92 -10.07 -10.91 12.85
C ASP A 92 -11.57 -11.22 12.82
N LYS A 93 -11.99 -12.22 13.61
CA LYS A 93 -13.37 -12.68 13.67
C LYS A 93 -14.35 -11.54 13.95
N GLU A 94 -13.96 -10.60 14.81
CA GLU A 94 -14.76 -9.42 15.14
C GLU A 94 -15.10 -8.58 13.90
N ILE A 95 -14.16 -8.39 12.98
CA ILE A 95 -14.42 -7.68 11.71
C ILE A 95 -15.33 -8.52 10.81
N ILE A 96 -15.07 -9.82 10.68
CA ILE A 96 -15.87 -10.71 9.84
C ILE A 96 -17.33 -10.78 10.30
N ASP A 97 -17.57 -10.75 11.60
CA ASP A 97 -18.91 -10.84 12.18
C ASP A 97 -19.70 -9.51 12.04
N ASN A 98 -19.02 -8.36 11.88
CA ASN A 98 -19.65 -7.03 11.83
C ASN A 98 -19.74 -6.42 10.41
N PHE A 99 -18.93 -6.89 9.46
CA PHE A 99 -18.92 -6.37 8.09
C PHE A 99 -19.20 -7.47 7.07
N ASN A 100 -19.74 -7.10 5.91
CA ASN A 100 -19.85 -8.05 4.80
C ASN A 100 -18.51 -8.15 4.06
N VAL A 101 -17.76 -9.21 4.35
CA VAL A 101 -16.41 -9.41 3.83
C VAL A 101 -16.40 -10.37 2.63
N LEU A 102 -15.92 -9.89 1.48
CA LEU A 102 -15.47 -10.73 0.38
C LEU A 102 -13.97 -10.99 0.52
N TRP A 103 -13.59 -12.23 0.82
CA TRP A 103 -12.18 -12.62 0.95
C TRP A 103 -11.66 -13.33 -0.30
N ILE A 104 -10.62 -12.74 -0.91
CA ILE A 104 -9.86 -13.28 -2.03
C ILE A 104 -8.48 -13.68 -1.50
N ASN A 105 -8.34 -14.95 -1.13
CA ASN A 105 -7.11 -15.50 -0.55
C ASN A 105 -6.04 -15.74 -1.62
N ILE A 106 -5.19 -14.75 -1.84
CA ILE A 106 -4.08 -14.81 -2.81
C ILE A 106 -2.79 -14.13 -2.30
N ASP A 107 -1.66 -14.64 -2.77
CA ASP A 107 -0.33 -14.06 -2.53
C ASP A 107 -0.02 -12.90 -3.49
N ASP A 108 0.95 -12.05 -3.10
CA ASP A 108 1.47 -10.96 -3.92
C ASP A 108 2.67 -11.42 -4.75
N THR A 109 2.44 -12.33 -5.68
CA THR A 109 3.51 -12.93 -6.50
C THR A 109 3.15 -12.91 -7.97
N LEU A 110 4.17 -12.94 -8.83
CA LEU A 110 3.99 -12.91 -10.28
C LEU A 110 3.29 -14.15 -10.85
N SER A 111 3.25 -15.25 -10.10
CA SER A 111 2.59 -16.49 -10.51
C SER A 111 1.07 -16.46 -10.29
N VAL A 112 0.56 -15.54 -9.47
CA VAL A 112 -0.87 -15.44 -9.16
C VAL A 112 -1.61 -14.70 -10.27
N ILE A 113 -2.65 -15.34 -10.81
CA ILE A 113 -3.50 -14.76 -11.86
C ILE A 113 -4.68 -14.02 -11.24
N ILE A 114 -4.46 -12.78 -10.77
CA ILE A 114 -5.50 -11.98 -10.10
C ILE A 114 -6.72 -11.66 -10.97
N ARG A 115 -6.55 -11.62 -12.30
CA ARG A 115 -7.62 -11.26 -13.26
C ARG A 115 -8.86 -12.16 -13.15
N ILE A 116 -8.70 -13.41 -12.72
CA ILE A 116 -9.83 -14.35 -12.57
C ILE A 116 -10.85 -13.88 -11.52
N HIS A 117 -10.43 -12.98 -10.61
CA HIS A 117 -11.29 -12.46 -9.55
C HIS A 117 -11.99 -11.15 -9.93
N PHE A 118 -11.62 -10.51 -11.04
CA PHE A 118 -12.13 -9.18 -11.40
C PHE A 118 -13.65 -9.15 -11.58
N ASP A 119 -14.24 -10.17 -12.20
CA ASP A 119 -15.69 -10.21 -12.40
C ASP A 119 -16.43 -10.33 -11.06
N GLN A 120 -15.96 -11.20 -10.17
CA GLN A 120 -16.53 -11.38 -8.84
C GLN A 120 -16.42 -10.10 -8.00
N THR A 121 -15.25 -9.45 -7.98
CA THR A 121 -15.06 -8.22 -7.21
C THR A 121 -15.85 -7.06 -7.79
N ASN A 122 -15.95 -6.95 -9.12
CA ASN A 122 -16.72 -5.89 -9.76
C ASN A 122 -18.21 -6.07 -9.51
N GLN A 123 -18.74 -7.30 -9.59
CA GLN A 123 -20.14 -7.57 -9.25
C GLN A 123 -20.45 -7.20 -7.79
N PHE A 124 -19.56 -7.54 -6.85
CA PHE A 124 -19.70 -7.15 -5.45
C PHE A 124 -19.75 -5.62 -5.31
N LEU A 125 -18.78 -4.90 -5.88
CA LEU A 125 -18.72 -3.44 -5.84
C LEU A 125 -19.96 -2.78 -6.47
N LEU A 126 -20.41 -3.29 -7.63
CA LEU A 126 -21.62 -2.79 -8.29
C LEU A 126 -22.86 -2.97 -7.39
N SER A 127 -22.98 -4.12 -6.73
CA SER A 127 -24.10 -4.38 -5.82
C SER A 127 -24.13 -3.41 -4.63
N CYS A 128 -22.96 -3.07 -4.07
CA CYS A 128 -22.82 -2.07 -3.01
C CYS A 128 -23.14 -0.67 -3.52
N LYS A 129 -22.66 -0.31 -4.72
CA LYS A 129 -22.89 1.00 -5.34
C LYS A 129 -24.39 1.26 -5.56
N VAL A 130 -25.13 0.27 -6.05
CA VAL A 130 -26.58 0.36 -6.26
C VAL A 130 -27.33 0.61 -4.94
N LYS A 131 -26.82 0.08 -3.82
CA LYS A 131 -27.39 0.27 -2.48
C LYS A 131 -26.90 1.55 -1.78
N GLY A 132 -25.97 2.29 -2.36
CA GLY A 132 -25.34 3.44 -1.70
C GLY A 132 -24.50 3.05 -0.48
N GLU A 133 -23.87 1.87 -0.51
CA GLU A 133 -23.11 1.33 0.62
C GLU A 133 -21.60 1.44 0.38
N LYS A 134 -20.86 1.85 1.42
CA LYS A 134 -19.43 2.13 1.35
C LYS A 134 -18.59 0.86 1.47
N VAL A 135 -17.57 0.76 0.63
CA VAL A 135 -16.68 -0.39 0.52
C VAL A 135 -15.23 0.01 0.73
N LEU A 136 -14.51 -0.74 1.57
CA LEU A 136 -13.05 -0.71 1.63
C LEU A 136 -12.47 -1.87 0.81
N VAL A 137 -11.61 -1.57 -0.15
CA VAL A 137 -10.79 -2.57 -0.85
C VAL A 137 -9.37 -2.51 -0.31
N HIS A 138 -8.89 -3.61 0.26
CA HIS A 138 -7.56 -3.66 0.84
C HIS A 138 -6.78 -4.93 0.50
N CYS A 139 -5.46 -4.86 0.67
CA CYS A 139 -4.60 -6.03 0.74
C CYS A 139 -3.67 -5.86 1.93
N GLN A 140 -2.54 -6.56 1.96
CA GLN A 140 -1.59 -6.42 3.08
C GLN A 140 -1.01 -5.00 3.18
N MET A 141 -0.44 -4.49 2.08
CA MET A 141 0.26 -3.20 2.07
C MET A 141 -0.51 -2.07 1.36
N GLY A 142 -1.66 -2.38 0.74
CA GLY A 142 -2.41 -1.39 -0.03
C GLY A 142 -1.67 -0.88 -1.28
N ILE A 143 -0.85 -1.72 -1.93
CA ILE A 143 0.01 -1.28 -3.05
C ILE A 143 -0.30 -2.02 -4.37
N SER A 144 -0.39 -3.35 -4.34
CA SER A 144 -0.42 -4.20 -5.54
C SER A 144 -1.79 -4.85 -5.79
N ARG A 145 -2.13 -5.89 -5.01
CA ARG A 145 -3.37 -6.68 -5.18
C ARG A 145 -4.65 -5.84 -5.12
N SER A 146 -4.84 -5.05 -4.06
CA SER A 146 -6.03 -4.22 -3.89
C SER A 146 -6.13 -3.12 -4.95
N SER A 147 -5.01 -2.49 -5.29
CA SER A 147 -4.94 -1.48 -6.36
C SER A 147 -5.35 -2.07 -7.71
N SER A 148 -4.98 -3.33 -7.97
CA SER A 148 -5.37 -4.05 -9.18
C SER A 148 -6.88 -4.30 -9.24
N ILE A 149 -7.52 -4.67 -8.12
CA ILE A 149 -8.98 -4.80 -8.03
C ILE A 149 -9.67 -3.44 -8.24
N VAL A 150 -9.20 -2.39 -7.59
CA VAL A 150 -9.75 -1.03 -7.76
C VAL A 150 -9.64 -0.59 -9.22
N LEU A 151 -8.48 -0.77 -9.84
CA LEU A 151 -8.27 -0.40 -11.25
C LEU A 151 -9.16 -1.22 -12.19
N ALA A 152 -9.31 -2.52 -11.94
CA ALA A 152 -10.20 -3.39 -12.71
C ALA A 152 -11.67 -2.98 -12.62
N TYR A 153 -12.08 -2.37 -11.51
CA TYR A 153 -13.40 -1.78 -11.36
C TYR A 153 -13.55 -0.44 -12.11
N LEU A 154 -12.53 0.43 -12.07
CA LEU A 154 -12.58 1.75 -12.70
C LEU A 154 -12.51 1.73 -14.23
N ILE A 155 -11.83 0.75 -14.82
CA ILE A 155 -11.68 0.63 -16.28
C ILE A 155 -12.93 0.01 -16.95
N LYS A 156 -13.75 -0.69 -16.17
CA LYS A 156 -14.88 -1.47 -16.68
C LYS A 156 -16.15 -0.65 -16.76
#